data_AF-A0A443S4U5-F1
#
_entry.id   AF-A0A443S4U5-F1
#
_cell.length_a   1.000
_cell.length_b   1.000
_cell.length_c   1.000
_cell.angle_alpha   90.00
_cell.angle_beta   90.00
_cell.angle_gamma   90.00
#
_symmetry.space_group_name_H-M   'P 1'
#
loop_
_entity.id
_entity.type
_entity.pdbx_description
1 polymer ?
#
loop_
_entity_poly.entity_id
_entity_poly.type
_entity_poly.pdbx_seq_one_letter_code
_entity_poly.pdbx_strand_id
1 'polypeptide(L)'
;MQQFQNQNDGNKYILTVIDVFSKYAWAEPVKNKSAANIVKAFTKIFKNRVPFYLQTDKGNNDEIKCAVVERFNRTLKTKMF
;
A
#
# COMPACT_ATOMS: atom_id res chain seq x y z
N MET A 1 9.29 8.22 6.81
CA MET A 1 7.94 8.37 7.43
C MET A 1 7.89 7.95 8.88
N GLN A 2 8.49 6.83 9.30
CA GLN A 2 8.39 6.38 10.71
C GLN A 2 8.87 7.43 11.73
N GLN A 3 9.93 8.17 11.42
CA GLN A 3 10.43 9.27 12.25
C GLN A 3 9.43 10.42 12.44
N PHE A 4 8.48 10.57 11.52
CA PHE A 4 7.44 11.59 11.55
C PHE A 4 6.10 11.04 12.07
N GLN A 5 6.08 9.85 12.70
CA GLN A 5 4.84 9.23 13.17
C GLN A 5 4.02 10.18 14.07
N ASN A 6 4.67 10.99 14.90
CA ASN A 6 4.01 11.93 15.80
C ASN A 6 3.31 13.07 15.04
N GLN A 7 3.80 13.41 13.84
CA GLN A 7 3.23 14.43 12.96
C GLN A 7 2.24 13.82 11.94
N ASN A 8 2.20 12.49 11.82
CA ASN A 8 1.38 11.75 10.87
C ASN A 8 0.27 10.93 11.55
N ASP A 9 -0.26 11.39 12.70
CA ASP A 9 -1.31 10.69 13.46
C ASP A 9 -0.98 9.23 13.86
N GLY A 10 0.31 8.95 14.04
CA GLY A 10 0.86 7.62 14.32
C GLY A 10 1.00 6.71 13.09
N ASN A 11 0.77 7.23 11.89
CA ASN A 11 0.96 6.47 10.65
C ASN A 11 2.45 6.34 10.29
N LYS A 12 2.89 5.10 10.11
CA LYS A 12 4.30 4.77 9.87
C LYS A 12 4.56 4.28 8.45
N TYR A 13 3.54 3.72 7.82
CA TYR A 13 3.62 3.08 6.51
C TYR A 13 2.46 3.55 5.62
N ILE A 14 2.61 3.34 4.31
CA ILE A 14 1.53 3.49 3.34
C ILE A 14 1.35 2.12 2.69
N LEU A 15 0.12 1.61 2.70
CA LEU A 15 -0.28 0.45 1.94
C LEU A 15 -0.62 0.91 0.52
N THR A 16 0.13 0.44 -0.47
CA THR A 16 -0.16 0.71 -1.88
C THR A 16 -0.83 -0.51 -2.52
N VAL A 17 -1.94 -0.26 -3.21
CA VAL A 17 -2.70 -1.29 -3.93
C VAL A 17 -2.93 -0.78 -5.33
N ILE A 18 -2.72 -1.61 -6.34
CA ILE A 18 -2.95 -1.25 -7.74
C ILE A 18 -3.76 -2.34 -8.41
N ASP A 19 -4.82 -1.92 -9.11
CA ASP A 19 -5.48 -2.77 -10.08
C ASP A 19 -4.58 -2.84 -11.33
N VAL A 20 -4.05 -4.03 -11.59
CA VAL A 20 -3.12 -4.26 -12.70
C VAL A 20 -3.76 -4.07 -14.08
N PHE A 21 -5.08 -4.16 -14.22
CA PHE A 21 -5.76 -3.94 -15.50
C PHE A 21 -6.01 -2.46 -15.73
N SER A 22 -6.80 -1.83 -14.84
CA SER A 22 -7.19 -0.42 -15.00
C SER A 22 -6.09 0.58 -14.65
N LYS A 23 -5.01 0.13 -14.00
CA LYS A 23 -3.95 0.97 -13.41
C LYS A 23 -4.46 1.96 -12.34
N TYR A 24 -5.70 1.78 -11.88
CA TYR A 24 -6.21 2.53 -10.74
C TYR A 24 -5.46 2.10 -9.48
N ALA A 25 -4.93 3.07 -8.73
CA ALA A 25 -4.11 2.82 -7.56
C ALA A 25 -4.67 3.51 -6.32
N TRP A 26 -4.49 2.87 -5.17
CA TRP A 26 -4.80 3.39 -3.85
C TRP A 26 -3.53 3.49 -3.02
N ALA A 27 -3.46 4.49 -2.16
CA ALA A 27 -2.40 4.68 -1.18
C ALA A 27 -3.05 5.01 0.17
N GLU A 28 -3.12 4.03 1.06
CA GLU A 28 -3.78 4.17 2.36
C GLU A 28 -2.72 4.23 3.48
N PRO A 29 -2.71 5.27 4.33
CA PRO A 29 -1.79 5.33 5.46
C PRO A 29 -2.16 4.29 6.53
N VAL A 30 -1.17 3.58 7.07
CA VAL A 30 -1.36 2.58 8.12
C VAL A 30 -0.36 2.77 9.27
N LYS A 31 -0.84 2.55 10.50
CA LYS A 31 -0.05 2.71 11.74
C LYS A 31 1.04 1.66 11.87
N ASN A 32 0.77 0.42 11.49
CA ASN A 32 1.74 -0.67 11.49
C ASN A 32 1.33 -1.74 10.47
N LYS A 33 2.21 -2.72 10.22
CA LYS A 33 1.98 -3.83 9.28
C LYS A 33 1.16 -5.00 9.89
N SER A 34 0.48 -4.79 11.02
CA SER A 34 -0.38 -5.82 11.62
C SER A 34 -1.53 -6.16 10.68
N ALA A 35 -1.86 -7.46 10.59
CA ALA A 35 -2.99 -7.95 9.80
C ALA A 35 -4.29 -7.18 10.08
N ALA A 36 -4.57 -6.83 11.33
CA ALA A 36 -5.78 -6.08 11.69
C ALA A 36 -5.85 -4.70 11.02
N ASN A 37 -4.72 -3.99 10.95
CA ASN A 37 -4.65 -2.69 10.29
C ASN A 37 -4.71 -2.81 8.76
N ILE A 38 -4.11 -3.86 8.20
CA ILE A 38 -4.18 -4.15 6.76
C ILE A 38 -5.60 -4.52 6.33
N VAL A 39 -6.29 -5.37 7.09
CA VAL A 39 -7.69 -5.71 6.84
C VAL A 39 -8.57 -4.46 6.87
N LYS A 40 -8.38 -3.59 7.87
CA LYS A 40 -9.12 -2.31 7.95
C LYS A 40 -8.90 -1.42 6.73
N ALA A 41 -7.67 -1.37 6.21
CA ALA A 41 -7.35 -0.65 4.98
C ALA A 41 -8.02 -1.30 3.76
N PHE A 42 -7.98 -2.64 3.64
CA PHE A 42 -8.65 -3.36 2.57
C PHE A 42 -10.17 -3.19 2.58
N THR A 43 -10.81 -3.16 3.75
CA THR A 43 -12.27 -2.89 3.83
C THR A 43 -12.62 -1.53 3.25
N LYS A 44 -11.74 -0.52 3.38
CA LYS A 44 -11.93 0.79 2.75
C LYS A 44 -11.71 0.72 1.24
N ILE A 45 -10.62 0.10 0.80
CA ILE A 45 -10.21 0.04 -0.62
C ILE A 45 -11.22 -0.78 -1.44
N PHE A 46 -11.62 -1.94 -0.95
CA PHE A 46 -12.46 -2.89 -1.67
C PHE A 46 -13.96 -2.66 -1.46
N LYS A 47 -14.37 -1.46 -1.05
CA LYS A 47 -15.79 -1.12 -0.85
C LYS A 47 -16.62 -1.22 -2.14
N ASN A 48 -16.05 -0.73 -3.25
CA ASN A 48 -16.72 -0.68 -4.56
C ASN A 48 -16.03 -1.55 -5.62
N ARG A 49 -14.74 -1.87 -5.44
CA ARG A 49 -13.95 -2.66 -6.39
C ARG A 49 -13.32 -3.83 -5.64
N VAL A 50 -13.93 -5.00 -5.74
CA VAL A 50 -13.44 -6.22 -5.11
C VAL A 50 -12.62 -7.01 -6.12
N PRO A 51 -11.35 -7.31 -5.84
CA PRO A 51 -10.52 -8.10 -6.75
C PRO A 51 -10.94 -9.57 -6.72
N PHE A 52 -10.88 -10.24 -7.87
CA PHE A 52 -10.97 -11.71 -7.92
C PHE A 52 -9.69 -12.37 -7.41
N TYR A 53 -8.53 -11.77 -7.70
CA TYR A 53 -7.22 -12.25 -7.28
C TYR A 53 -6.46 -11.14 -6.58
N LEU A 54 -5.90 -11.46 -5.42
CA LEU A 54 -5.01 -10.59 -4.68
C LEU A 54 -3.60 -11.17 -4.73
N GLN A 55 -2.66 -10.42 -5.31
CA GLN A 55 -1.25 -10.77 -5.32
C GLN A 55 -0.49 -9.84 -4.38
N THR A 56 0.20 -10.42 -3.40
CA THR A 56 1.07 -9.72 -2.47
C THR A 56 2.49 -10.23 -2.57
N ASP A 57 3.42 -9.53 -1.91
CA ASP A 57 4.78 -10.00 -1.72
C ASP A 57 4.79 -11.20 -0.74
N LYS A 58 5.90 -11.96 -0.69
CA LYS A 58 6.06 -13.12 0.20
C LYS A 58 6.70 -12.73 1.54
N GLY A 59 6.92 -11.44 1.80
CA GLY A 59 7.36 -10.93 3.09
C GLY A 59 8.79 -10.37 3.04
N ASN A 60 9.62 -10.72 4.03
CA ASN A 60 10.88 -10.00 4.29
C ASN A 60 11.99 -10.19 3.25
N ASN A 61 11.89 -11.17 2.35
CA ASN A 61 12.88 -11.43 1.31
C ASN A 61 12.17 -11.56 -0.04
N ASP A 62 12.16 -10.49 -0.83
CA ASP A 62 11.62 -10.53 -2.18
C ASP A 62 12.60 -9.87 -3.17
N GLU A 63 13.39 -10.74 -3.83
CA GLU A 63 14.16 -10.39 -5.03
C GLU A 63 13.23 -10.09 -6.21
N ILE A 64 12.01 -10.63 -6.19
CA ILE A 64 11.01 -10.46 -7.24
C ILE A 64 9.90 -9.55 -6.72
N LYS A 65 9.89 -8.32 -7.22
CA LYS A 65 8.86 -7.33 -6.90
C LYS A 65 7.90 -7.15 -8.06
N CYS A 66 6.64 -6.82 -7.75
CA CYS A 66 5.69 -6.40 -8.76
C CYS A 66 6.13 -5.07 -9.38
N ALA A 67 6.61 -5.10 -10.63
CA ALA A 67 7.19 -3.94 -11.30
C ALA A 67 6.21 -2.75 -11.41
N VAL A 68 4.91 -3.03 -11.57
CA VAL A 68 3.87 -2.00 -11.66
C VAL A 68 3.69 -1.28 -10.32
N VAL A 69 3.67 -2.03 -9.21
CA VAL A 69 3.62 -1.48 -7.85
C VAL A 69 4.87 -0.66 -7.55
N GLU A 70 6.06 -1.15 -7.90
CA GLU A 70 7.31 -0.42 -7.65
C GLU A 70 7.41 0.89 -8.45
N ARG A 71 6.95 0.90 -9.71
CA ARG A 71 6.86 2.13 -10.52
C ARG A 71 5.90 3.14 -9.90
N PHE A 72 4.75 2.67 -9.40
CA PHE A 72 3.80 3.51 -8.68
C PHE A 72 4.43 4.06 -7.38
N ASN A 73 5.06 3.22 -6.57
CA ASN A 73 5.74 3.61 -5.34
C ASN A 73 6.83 4.67 -5.58
N ARG A 74 7.60 4.55 -6.67
CA ARG A 74 8.60 5.56 -7.05
C ARG A 74 7.94 6.90 -7.41
N THR A 75 6.89 6.86 -8.22
CA THR A 75 6.14 8.07 -8.61
C THR A 75 5.51 8.76 -7.41
N LEU A 76 4.91 7.98 -6.50
CA LEU A 76 4.29 8.48 -5.29
C LEU A 76 5.33 9.19 -4.41
N LYS A 77 6.51 8.58 -4.20
CA LYS A 77 7.60 9.19 -3.43
C LYS A 77 8.06 10.52 -4.04
N THR A 78 8.25 10.59 -5.36
CA THR A 78 8.66 11.83 -6.06
C THR A 78 7.62 12.95 -5.98
N LYS A 79 6.34 12.63 -5.74
CA LYS A 79 5.28 13.65 -5.60
C LYS A 79 5.01 14.08 -4.16
N MET A 80 5.45 13.30 -3.18
CA MET A 80 5.26 13.61 -1.75
C MET A 80 6.39 14.47 -1.17
N PHE A 81 7.54 14.50 -1.82
CA PHE A 81 8.72 15.29 -1.47
C PHE A 81 9.13 16.15 -2.65
#